data_AF-A0AAV8GA22-F1
#
_entry.id   AF-A0AAV8GA22-F1
#
_cell.length_a   1.000
_cell.length_b   1.000
_cell.length_c   1.000
_cell.angle_alpha   90.00
_cell.angle_beta   90.00
_cell.angle_gamma   90.00
#
_symmetry.space_group_name_H-M   'P 1'
#
loop_
_entity.id
_entity.type
_entity.pdbx_description
1 polymer ?
#
loop_
_entity_poly.entity_id
_entity_poly.type
_entity_poly.pdbx_seq_one_letter_code
_entity_poly.pdbx_strand_id
1 'polypeptide(L)'
;MATYDRTAELHALDATKTGVQGLVASGCTSLPRIFIVPPDKRIPLPPALPTSACTSIPVIDLSSPDRKQVVKEVLRASSEWGFLQVVGHGVPQAVMDSMLDAVRAFHEGKYEDKALLYSRDSEKAIMYHCNFDLYQSKVTNWRDTLHCRMAPDPPTSEELPDSCRNALLMYSKLVKELGNTMFGLLSEALGLGPSYLTDIECNQGQIFVCQYYPPCPEPEVAIGTSQHSDPGFLTILLQDCTGGLQIHHDGQWIDVPPVPGAFIVNIGDLLQSCLVVS
;
A
#
# COMPACT_ATOMS: atom_id res chain seq x y z
N MET A 1 -9.82 -13.96 37.57
CA MET A 1 -9.03 -13.38 36.46
C MET A 1 -9.97 -12.44 35.71
N ALA A 2 -9.61 -11.17 35.54
CA ALA A 2 -10.43 -10.26 34.75
C ALA A 2 -10.51 -10.81 33.31
N THR A 3 -11.73 -10.91 32.79
CA THR A 3 -11.99 -11.31 31.40
C THR A 3 -11.33 -10.29 30.48
N TYR A 4 -10.57 -10.74 29.50
CA TYR A 4 -9.93 -9.84 28.53
C TYR A 4 -10.99 -9.03 27.78
N ASP A 5 -10.90 -7.70 27.87
CA ASP A 5 -11.79 -6.77 27.19
C ASP A 5 -11.04 -6.09 26.03
N ARG A 6 -11.15 -6.70 24.85
CA ARG A 6 -10.56 -6.18 23.62
C ARG A 6 -11.06 -4.77 23.31
N THR A 7 -12.35 -4.51 23.53
CA THR A 7 -12.99 -3.24 23.18
C THR A 7 -12.41 -2.10 24.01
N ALA A 8 -12.18 -2.33 25.31
CA ALA A 8 -11.50 -1.37 26.17
C ALA A 8 -10.07 -1.05 25.69
N GLU A 9 -9.29 -2.06 25.30
CA GLU A 9 -7.93 -1.85 24.77
C GLU A 9 -7.93 -1.07 23.45
N LEU A 10 -8.88 -1.34 22.54
CA LEU A 10 -9.03 -0.57 21.30
C LEU A 10 -9.34 0.89 21.58
N HIS A 11 -10.30 1.17 22.46
CA HIS A 11 -10.65 2.54 22.84
C HIS A 11 -9.48 3.26 23.53
N ALA A 12 -8.70 2.55 24.36
CA ALA A 12 -7.53 3.11 25.00
C ALA A 12 -6.46 3.53 23.97
N LEU A 13 -6.18 2.68 22.98
CA LEU A 13 -5.28 3.01 21.86
C LEU A 13 -5.82 4.20 21.05
N ASP A 14 -7.09 4.15 20.67
CA ASP A 14 -7.68 5.19 19.83
C ASP A 14 -7.73 6.56 20.52
N ALA A 15 -7.95 6.57 21.83
CA ALA A 15 -7.96 7.77 22.64
C ALA A 15 -6.59 8.46 22.73
N THR A 16 -5.49 7.73 22.53
CA THR A 16 -4.15 8.36 22.51
C THR A 16 -3.96 9.24 21.29
N LYS A 17 -4.60 8.92 20.16
CA LYS A 17 -4.41 9.55 18.85
C LYS A 17 -2.96 9.52 18.32
N THR A 18 -2.09 8.77 18.98
CA THR A 18 -0.66 8.65 18.66
C THR A 18 -0.32 7.41 17.83
N GLY A 19 -1.28 6.50 17.67
CA GLY A 19 -1.10 5.27 16.91
C GLY A 19 -0.07 4.31 17.48
N VAL A 20 0.42 3.41 16.63
CA VAL A 20 1.44 2.41 16.98
C VAL A 20 2.77 3.08 17.32
N GLN A 21 3.12 4.15 16.61
CA GLN A 21 4.32 4.90 16.90
C GLN A 21 4.31 5.51 18.30
N GLY A 22 3.15 5.95 18.79
CA GLY A 22 3.00 6.38 20.18
C GLY A 22 3.29 5.29 21.20
N LEU A 23 2.91 4.04 20.90
CA LEU A 23 3.26 2.90 21.74
C LEU A 23 4.78 2.67 21.73
N VAL A 24 5.42 2.71 20.56
CA VAL A 24 6.89 2.57 20.45
C VAL A 24 7.60 3.68 21.23
N ALA A 25 7.17 4.94 21.07
CA ALA A 25 7.75 6.08 21.78
C ALA A 25 7.57 6.01 23.31
N SER A 26 6.54 5.30 23.79
CA SER A 26 6.32 5.06 25.23
C SER A 26 7.29 4.04 25.84
N GLY A 27 8.14 3.41 25.03
CA GLY A 27 9.05 2.35 25.46
C GLY A 27 8.37 0.99 25.56
N CYS A 28 7.35 0.74 24.72
CA CYS A 28 6.65 -0.55 24.67
C CYS A 28 7.64 -1.67 24.32
N THR A 29 7.82 -2.62 25.24
CA THR A 29 8.75 -3.76 25.11
C THR A 29 8.05 -5.09 24.85
N SER A 30 6.72 -5.12 24.90
CA SER A 30 5.89 -6.30 24.66
C SER A 30 4.66 -5.93 23.87
N LEU A 31 4.25 -6.78 22.94
CA LEU A 31 3.14 -6.50 22.03
C LEU A 31 1.79 -6.52 22.78
N PRO A 32 0.99 -5.44 22.74
CA PRO A 32 -0.35 -5.46 23.34
C PRO A 32 -1.24 -6.52 22.68
N ARG A 33 -2.16 -7.11 23.45
CA ARG A 33 -2.96 -8.28 23.02
C ARG A 33 -3.80 -8.03 21.77
N ILE A 34 -4.25 -6.78 21.56
CA ILE A 34 -4.99 -6.38 20.35
C ILE A 34 -4.22 -6.57 19.04
N PHE A 35 -2.87 -6.57 19.09
CA PHE A 35 -2.00 -6.75 17.93
C PHE A 35 -1.53 -8.20 17.73
N ILE A 36 -1.76 -9.09 18.70
CA ILE A 36 -1.35 -10.49 18.61
C ILE A 36 -2.28 -11.22 17.63
N VAL A 37 -1.72 -11.70 16.52
CA VAL A 37 -2.43 -12.53 15.54
C VAL A 37 -2.77 -13.89 16.18
N PRO A 38 -4.05 -14.31 16.18
CA PRO A 38 -4.48 -15.62 16.67
C PRO A 38 -3.75 -16.76 15.96
N PRO A 39 -3.37 -17.86 16.66
CA PRO A 39 -2.59 -18.95 16.07
C PRO A 39 -3.18 -19.56 14.80
N ASP A 40 -4.51 -19.65 14.70
CA ASP A 40 -5.26 -20.16 13.54
C ASP A 40 -5.19 -19.25 12.31
N LYS A 41 -4.74 -18.00 12.49
CA LYS A 41 -4.62 -16.98 11.43
C LYS A 41 -3.19 -16.57 11.13
N ARG A 42 -2.22 -17.14 11.83
CA ARG A 42 -0.81 -16.84 11.57
C ARG A 42 -0.44 -17.42 10.22
N ILE A 43 0.11 -16.57 9.37
CA ILE A 43 0.72 -17.01 8.12
C ILE A 43 1.98 -17.79 8.50
N PRO A 44 2.12 -19.07 8.10
CA PRO A 44 3.35 -19.80 8.33
C PRO A 44 4.51 -19.04 7.70
N LEU A 45 5.63 -18.92 8.42
CA LEU A 45 6.86 -18.44 7.81
C LEU A 45 7.12 -19.30 6.57
N PRO A 46 7.50 -18.71 5.42
CA PRO A 46 7.84 -19.48 4.24
C PRO A 46 8.88 -20.55 4.62
N PRO A 47 8.73 -21.82 4.19
CA PRO A 47 9.82 -22.76 4.33
C PRO A 47 11.06 -22.18 3.66
N ALA A 48 12.24 -22.32 4.29
CA ALA A 48 13.50 -21.90 3.68
C ALA A 48 13.57 -22.47 2.25
N LEU A 49 13.49 -21.59 1.25
CA LEU A 49 13.32 -21.98 -0.15
C LEU A 49 14.38 -23.03 -0.55
N PRO A 50 14.00 -24.16 -1.18
CA PRO A 50 14.96 -24.94 -1.93
C PRO A 50 15.52 -24.05 -3.04
N THR A 51 16.83 -24.13 -3.25
CA THR A 51 17.71 -23.21 -4.01
C THR A 51 17.43 -23.16 -5.53
N SER A 52 16.26 -23.59 -5.98
CA SER A 52 15.97 -23.89 -7.38
C SER A 52 14.52 -23.59 -7.74
N ALA A 53 14.14 -22.32 -7.57
CA ALA A 53 13.29 -21.50 -8.45
C ALA A 53 12.95 -20.22 -7.66
N CYS A 54 13.56 -19.09 -8.02
CA CYS A 54 13.18 -17.80 -7.47
C CYS A 54 11.82 -17.42 -8.09
N THR A 55 10.73 -17.86 -7.47
CA THR A 55 9.36 -17.55 -7.91
C THR A 55 9.07 -16.12 -7.50
N SER A 56 9.58 -15.14 -8.25
CA SER A 56 9.33 -13.71 -8.05
C SER A 56 8.35 -13.20 -9.09
N ILE A 57 7.56 -12.18 -8.73
CA ILE A 57 6.65 -11.53 -9.69
C ILE A 57 7.41 -10.96 -10.89
N PRO A 58 6.81 -10.94 -12.10
CA PRO A 58 7.47 -10.44 -13.31
C PRO A 58 7.92 -8.99 -13.20
N VAL A 59 9.12 -8.67 -13.70
CA VAL A 59 9.62 -7.29 -13.83
C VAL A 59 9.53 -6.88 -15.31
N ILE A 60 8.87 -5.75 -15.58
CA ILE A 60 8.58 -5.26 -16.93
C ILE A 60 9.21 -3.88 -17.12
N ASP A 61 9.99 -3.72 -18.20
CA ASP A 61 10.59 -2.44 -18.56
C ASP A 61 9.67 -1.65 -19.49
N LEU A 62 9.08 -0.57 -18.97
CA LEU A 62 8.18 0.31 -19.71
C LEU A 62 8.92 1.23 -20.70
N SER A 63 10.25 1.30 -20.65
CA SER A 63 11.06 2.05 -21.60
C SER A 63 11.35 1.28 -22.89
N SER A 64 10.97 -0.01 -22.95
CA SER A 64 11.15 -0.85 -24.14
C SER A 64 10.44 -0.23 -25.36
N PRO A 65 11.12 -0.14 -26.52
CA PRO A 65 10.50 0.38 -27.74
C PRO A 65 9.47 -0.60 -28.34
N ASP A 66 9.49 -1.88 -27.95
CA ASP A 66 8.52 -2.87 -28.42
C ASP A 66 7.28 -2.89 -27.54
N ARG A 67 6.37 -1.94 -27.81
CA ARG A 67 5.10 -1.82 -27.09
C ARG A 67 4.27 -3.12 -27.12
N LYS A 68 4.29 -3.89 -28.22
CA LYS A 68 3.50 -5.12 -28.33
C LYS A 68 4.01 -6.17 -27.36
N GLN A 69 5.32 -6.27 -27.22
CA GLN A 69 5.93 -7.16 -26.24
C GLN A 69 5.58 -6.71 -24.80
N VAL A 70 5.66 -5.41 -24.49
CA VAL A 70 5.28 -4.88 -23.17
C VAL A 70 3.82 -5.22 -22.84
N VAL A 71 2.89 -5.01 -23.78
CA VAL A 71 1.46 -5.35 -23.59
C VAL A 71 1.27 -6.84 -23.30
N LYS A 72 2.01 -7.72 -24.02
CA LYS A 72 1.95 -9.17 -23.80
C LYS A 72 2.49 -9.57 -22.42
N GLU A 73 3.56 -8.93 -21.96
CA GLU A 73 4.12 -9.17 -20.62
C GLU A 73 3.17 -8.69 -19.53
N VAL A 74 2.55 -7.51 -19.70
CA VAL A 74 1.54 -6.98 -18.78
C VAL A 74 0.33 -7.91 -18.71
N LEU A 75 -0.17 -8.40 -19.85
CA LEU A 75 -1.28 -9.37 -19.90
C LEU A 75 -0.95 -10.64 -19.11
N ARG A 76 0.24 -11.17 -19.35
CA ARG A 76 0.70 -12.41 -18.72
C ARG A 76 0.85 -12.24 -17.21
N ALA A 77 1.55 -11.18 -16.77
CA ALA A 77 1.75 -10.93 -15.36
C ALA A 77 0.42 -10.66 -14.62
N SER A 78 -0.46 -9.87 -15.23
CA SER A 78 -1.77 -9.57 -14.65
C SER A 78 -2.67 -10.80 -14.54
N SER A 79 -2.65 -11.71 -15.53
CA SER A 79 -3.51 -12.90 -15.54
C SER A 79 -2.97 -14.08 -14.73
N GLU A 80 -1.65 -14.29 -14.73
CA GLU A 80 -1.02 -15.38 -13.97
C GLU A 80 -0.82 -14.99 -12.50
N TRP A 81 -0.44 -13.74 -12.21
CA TRP A 81 -0.02 -13.33 -10.87
C TRP A 81 -0.94 -12.31 -10.19
N GLY A 82 -1.63 -11.47 -10.97
CA GLY A 82 -2.30 -10.26 -10.46
C GLY A 82 -1.32 -9.18 -9.95
N PHE A 83 -0.01 -9.42 -10.06
CA PHE A 83 1.08 -8.58 -9.58
C PHE A 83 2.21 -8.51 -10.62
N LEU A 84 2.86 -7.35 -10.71
CA LEU A 84 4.05 -7.13 -11.53
C LEU A 84 4.91 -6.02 -10.91
N GLN A 85 6.17 -5.98 -11.29
CA GLN A 85 7.07 -4.86 -11.06
C GLN A 85 7.28 -4.12 -12.37
N VAL A 86 7.35 -2.79 -12.31
CA VAL A 86 7.65 -1.95 -13.47
C VAL A 86 8.91 -1.14 -13.23
N VAL A 87 9.79 -1.09 -14.23
CA VAL A 87 10.98 -0.23 -14.32
C VAL A 87 10.90 0.60 -15.59
N GLY A 88 11.79 1.57 -15.78
CA GLY A 88 11.76 2.43 -16.97
C GLY A 88 10.49 3.27 -17.10
N HIS A 89 9.77 3.48 -15.99
CA HIS A 89 8.44 4.08 -15.91
C HIS A 89 8.42 5.63 -15.99
N GLY A 90 9.58 6.28 -16.13
CA GLY A 90 9.68 7.73 -16.33
C GLY A 90 9.58 8.59 -15.05
N VAL A 91 9.09 8.06 -13.93
CA VAL A 91 9.18 8.74 -12.62
C VAL A 91 10.65 8.81 -12.15
N PRO A 92 11.24 10.00 -11.91
CA PRO A 92 12.64 10.11 -11.50
C PRO A 92 12.89 9.51 -10.11
N GLN A 93 14.05 8.85 -9.92
CA GLN A 93 14.46 8.26 -8.64
C GLN A 93 14.41 9.27 -7.49
N ALA A 94 14.90 10.49 -7.70
CA ALA A 94 14.88 11.54 -6.68
C ALA A 94 13.47 11.90 -6.19
N VAL A 95 12.44 11.74 -7.02
CA VAL A 95 11.04 11.99 -6.61
C VAL A 95 10.54 10.84 -5.74
N MET A 96 10.88 9.59 -6.08
CA MET A 96 10.55 8.41 -5.28
C MET A 96 11.22 8.48 -3.91
N ASP A 97 12.53 8.77 -3.88
CA ASP A 97 13.30 8.93 -2.64
C ASP A 97 12.73 10.06 -1.78
N SER A 98 12.45 11.22 -2.39
CA SER A 98 11.85 12.36 -1.70
C SER A 98 10.47 12.03 -1.12
N MET A 99 9.68 11.17 -1.78
CA MET A 99 8.38 10.76 -1.28
C MET A 99 8.50 9.84 -0.06
N LEU A 100 9.42 8.85 -0.11
CA LEU A 100 9.69 7.97 1.03
C LEU A 100 10.21 8.76 2.24
N ASP A 101 11.18 9.66 2.02
CA ASP A 101 11.75 10.49 3.09
C ASP A 101 10.71 11.45 3.68
N ALA A 102 9.85 12.05 2.84
CA ALA A 102 8.78 12.94 3.29
C ALA A 102 7.73 12.21 4.14
N VAL A 103 7.31 11.01 3.74
CA VAL A 103 6.39 10.18 4.52
C VAL A 103 7.04 9.77 5.85
N ARG A 104 8.31 9.35 5.82
CA ARG A 104 9.06 9.06 7.05
C ARG A 104 9.12 10.28 7.96
N ALA A 105 9.46 11.45 7.43
CA ALA A 105 9.55 12.70 8.19
C ALA A 105 8.20 13.13 8.79
N PHE A 106 7.08 12.90 8.09
CA PHE A 106 5.75 13.10 8.66
C PHE A 106 5.53 12.18 9.86
N HIS A 107 5.74 10.87 9.69
CA HIS A 107 5.51 9.90 10.76
C HIS A 107 6.47 10.13 11.92
N GLU A 108 7.76 10.30 11.71
CA GLU A 108 8.77 10.58 12.76
C GLU A 108 8.72 12.01 13.34
N GLY A 109 7.89 12.88 12.76
CA GLY A 109 7.72 14.26 13.18
C GLY A 109 6.95 14.43 14.50
N LYS A 110 6.70 15.70 14.82
CA LYS A 110 6.01 16.11 16.06
C LYS A 110 4.62 15.50 16.15
N TYR A 111 4.27 15.05 17.34
CA TYR A 111 2.96 14.46 17.58
C TYR A 111 1.83 15.47 17.41
N GLU A 112 2.04 16.71 17.83
CA GLU A 112 1.04 17.78 17.78
C GLU A 112 0.51 18.00 16.36
N ASP A 113 1.38 17.94 15.36
CA ASP A 113 1.03 18.14 13.95
C ASP A 113 0.18 16.97 13.43
N LYS A 114 0.52 15.73 13.80
CA LYS A 114 -0.26 14.51 13.45
C LYS A 114 -1.59 14.45 14.17
N ALA A 115 -1.64 14.89 15.43
CA ALA A 115 -2.85 14.87 16.25
C ALA A 115 -3.97 15.74 15.66
N LEU A 116 -3.62 16.83 14.96
CA LEU A 116 -4.57 17.69 14.24
C LEU A 116 -5.26 16.96 13.08
N LEU A 117 -4.56 16.00 12.47
CA LEU A 117 -5.07 15.19 11.36
C LEU A 117 -5.71 13.89 11.83
N TYR A 118 -5.64 13.56 13.13
CA TYR A 118 -6.13 12.28 13.62
C TYR A 118 -7.64 12.16 13.43
N SER A 119 -8.07 11.19 12.64
CA SER A 119 -9.49 10.99 12.36
C SER A 119 -9.80 9.59 11.86
N ARG A 120 -11.03 9.13 12.14
CA ARG A 120 -11.62 7.91 11.57
C ARG A 120 -12.72 8.20 10.55
N ASP A 121 -12.91 9.46 10.19
CA ASP A 121 -13.89 9.90 9.21
C ASP A 121 -13.33 9.69 7.80
N SER A 122 -13.85 8.70 7.09
CA SER A 122 -13.40 8.32 5.74
C SER A 122 -13.72 9.37 4.67
N GLU A 123 -14.61 10.32 4.95
CA GLU A 123 -14.96 11.39 4.00
C GLU A 123 -13.87 12.46 3.93
N LYS A 124 -12.98 12.52 4.93
CA LYS A 124 -11.87 13.48 4.94
C LYS A 124 -10.86 13.16 3.85
N ALA A 125 -10.55 14.18 3.05
CA ALA A 125 -9.52 14.08 2.02
C ALA A 125 -8.13 13.82 2.62
N ILE A 126 -7.85 14.36 3.81
CA ILE A 126 -6.63 14.07 4.56
C ILE A 126 -6.94 13.63 5.99
N MET A 127 -6.31 12.53 6.41
CA MET A 127 -6.40 12.04 7.78
C MET A 127 -5.19 11.20 8.16
N TYR A 128 -4.86 11.23 9.45
CA TYR A 128 -3.93 10.31 10.08
C TYR A 128 -4.70 9.35 10.99
N HIS A 129 -4.35 8.07 10.99
CA HIS A 129 -4.93 7.10 11.92
C HIS A 129 -4.04 5.88 12.10
N CYS A 130 -4.32 5.11 13.15
CA CYS A 130 -3.90 3.72 13.23
C CYS A 130 -5.10 2.83 12.86
N ASN A 131 -4.92 1.98 11.84
CA ASN A 131 -5.92 1.04 11.33
C ASN A 131 -7.29 1.67 11.00
N PHE A 132 -7.61 1.92 9.74
CA PHE A 132 -8.91 2.49 9.35
C PHE A 132 -10.11 1.66 9.85
N ASP A 133 -9.94 0.35 9.96
CA ASP A 133 -10.93 -0.66 10.35
C ASP A 133 -10.81 -1.11 11.82
N LEU A 134 -10.17 -0.33 12.70
CA LEU A 134 -9.81 -0.73 14.08
C LEU A 134 -10.91 -1.47 14.85
N TYR A 135 -12.15 -0.97 14.77
CA TYR A 135 -13.30 -1.51 15.50
C TYR A 135 -14.03 -2.66 14.78
N GLN A 136 -13.73 -2.90 13.51
CA GLN A 136 -14.34 -3.96 12.69
C GLN A 136 -13.41 -5.17 12.55
N SER A 137 -12.10 -4.93 12.48
CA SER A 137 -11.11 -5.99 12.34
C SER A 137 -10.99 -6.83 13.61
N LYS A 138 -10.76 -8.13 13.39
CA LYS A 138 -10.48 -9.11 14.44
C LYS A 138 -9.05 -9.01 14.97
N VAL A 139 -8.15 -8.38 14.22
CA VAL A 139 -6.73 -8.23 14.53
C VAL A 139 -6.32 -6.79 14.22
N THR A 140 -5.70 -6.11 15.17
CA THR A 140 -5.14 -4.77 14.93
C THR A 140 -3.78 -4.93 14.26
N ASN A 141 -3.52 -4.21 13.17
CA ASN A 141 -2.23 -4.28 12.48
C ASN A 141 -1.20 -3.31 13.09
N TRP A 142 0.07 -3.70 13.08
CA TRP A 142 1.19 -2.92 13.59
C TRP A 142 1.65 -1.88 12.56
N ARG A 143 0.80 -0.87 12.35
CA ARG A 143 1.01 0.22 11.38
C ARG A 143 0.30 1.50 11.77
N ASP A 144 0.82 2.60 11.26
CA ASP A 144 0.15 3.90 11.19
C ASP A 144 0.01 4.34 9.73
N THR A 145 -1.04 5.12 9.44
CA THR A 145 -1.40 5.51 8.09
C THR A 145 -1.61 7.02 8.01
N LEU A 146 -0.95 7.66 7.06
CA LEU A 146 -1.39 8.94 6.52
C LEU A 146 -2.18 8.67 5.23
N HIS A 147 -3.44 9.05 5.21
CA HIS A 147 -4.33 8.93 4.06
C HIS A 147 -4.50 10.29 3.39
N CYS A 148 -4.28 10.36 2.08
CA CYS A 148 -4.46 11.56 1.27
C CYS A 148 -5.19 11.22 -0.03
N ARG A 149 -6.42 11.71 -0.20
CA ARG A 149 -7.17 11.67 -1.46
C ARG A 149 -6.69 12.80 -2.36
N MET A 150 -5.96 12.49 -3.43
CA MET A 150 -5.40 13.48 -4.36
C MET A 150 -6.30 13.73 -5.59
N ALA A 151 -7.33 12.92 -5.80
CA ALA A 151 -8.36 13.13 -6.83
C ALA A 151 -9.66 12.39 -6.44
N PRO A 152 -10.85 12.85 -6.86
CA PRO A 152 -11.09 13.99 -7.78
C PRO A 152 -10.91 15.37 -7.13
N ASP A 153 -11.21 15.51 -5.83
CA ASP A 153 -11.03 16.77 -5.09
C ASP A 153 -9.79 16.67 -4.16
N PRO A 154 -8.60 17.09 -4.63
CA PRO A 154 -7.42 17.15 -3.77
C PRO A 154 -7.58 18.18 -2.65
N PRO A 155 -6.96 17.96 -1.47
CA PRO A 155 -6.78 18.99 -0.46
C PRO A 155 -6.08 20.22 -1.03
N THR A 156 -6.34 21.39 -0.45
CA THR A 156 -5.53 22.57 -0.73
C THR A 156 -4.10 22.36 -0.23
N SER A 157 -3.17 23.18 -0.74
CA SER A 157 -1.78 23.14 -0.32
C SER A 157 -1.66 23.27 1.21
N GLU A 158 -2.42 24.18 1.82
CA GLU A 158 -2.41 24.48 3.25
C GLU A 158 -2.97 23.35 4.12
N GLU A 159 -3.83 22.48 3.56
CA GLU A 159 -4.37 21.32 4.25
C GLU A 159 -3.37 20.16 4.30
N LEU A 160 -2.40 20.12 3.38
CA LEU A 160 -1.36 19.09 3.37
C LEU A 160 -0.29 19.38 4.45
N PRO A 161 0.27 18.33 5.10
CA PRO A 161 1.24 18.50 6.16
C PRO A 161 2.54 19.07 5.57
N ASP A 162 3.09 20.09 6.23
CA ASP A 162 4.29 20.80 5.74
C ASP A 162 5.45 19.84 5.43
N SER A 163 5.63 18.80 6.25
CA SER A 163 6.70 17.81 6.10
C SER A 163 6.66 17.02 4.80
N CYS A 164 5.48 16.84 4.20
CA CYS A 164 5.30 16.02 3.00
C CYS A 164 4.52 16.66 1.86
N ARG A 165 4.06 17.91 2.02
CA ARG A 165 3.26 18.65 1.04
C ARG A 165 3.86 18.66 -0.36
N ASN A 166 5.09 19.14 -0.51
CA ASN A 166 5.72 19.29 -1.83
C ASN A 166 5.97 17.93 -2.50
N ALA A 167 6.40 16.93 -1.72
CA ALA A 167 6.62 15.58 -2.20
C ALA A 167 5.31 14.94 -2.67
N LEU A 168 4.23 15.04 -1.88
CA LEU A 168 2.90 14.54 -2.24
C LEU A 168 2.38 15.14 -3.55
N LEU A 169 2.47 16.46 -3.71
CA LEU A 169 2.00 17.15 -4.92
C LEU A 169 2.80 16.75 -6.17
N MET A 170 4.14 16.69 -6.05
CA MET A 170 5.00 16.32 -7.17
C MET A 170 4.85 14.84 -7.55
N TYR A 171 4.82 13.97 -6.54
CA TYR A 171 4.65 12.53 -6.71
C TYR A 171 3.27 12.19 -7.26
N SER A 172 2.20 12.84 -6.78
CA SER A 172 0.83 12.72 -7.30
C SER A 172 0.76 12.92 -8.80
N LYS A 173 1.33 14.02 -9.30
CA LYS A 173 1.33 14.32 -10.73
C LYS A 173 2.01 13.22 -11.55
N LEU A 174 3.22 12.81 -11.16
CA LEU A 174 4.01 11.85 -11.94
C LEU A 174 3.43 10.43 -11.89
N VAL A 175 2.95 9.99 -10.72
CA VAL A 175 2.32 8.68 -10.57
C VAL A 175 0.94 8.63 -11.23
N LYS A 176 0.24 9.77 -11.35
CA LYS A 176 -0.99 9.83 -12.15
C LYS A 176 -0.72 9.50 -13.61
N GLU A 177 0.36 10.03 -14.19
CA GLU A 177 0.74 9.70 -15.57
C GLU A 177 1.21 8.25 -15.74
N LEU A 178 1.90 7.70 -14.74
CA LEU A 178 2.20 6.27 -14.70
C LEU A 178 0.91 5.44 -14.66
N GLY A 179 -0.05 5.82 -13.82
CA GLY A 179 -1.38 5.19 -13.77
C GLY A 179 -2.08 5.21 -15.11
N ASN A 180 -2.11 6.36 -15.80
CA ASN A 180 -2.67 6.49 -17.15
C ASN A 180 -1.97 5.55 -18.15
N THR A 181 -0.63 5.47 -18.08
CA THR A 181 0.16 4.56 -18.90
C THR A 181 -0.22 3.10 -18.66
N MET A 182 -0.35 2.70 -17.39
CA MET A 182 -0.75 1.34 -17.00
C MET A 182 -2.17 1.02 -17.45
N PHE A 183 -3.13 1.93 -17.29
CA PHE A 183 -4.49 1.75 -17.80
C PHE A 183 -4.53 1.56 -19.31
N GLY A 184 -3.68 2.26 -20.06
CA GLY A 184 -3.59 2.07 -21.51
C GLY A 184 -3.01 0.71 -21.91
N LEU A 185 -1.94 0.27 -21.22
CA LEU A 185 -1.37 -1.06 -21.42
C LEU A 185 -2.36 -2.18 -21.07
N LEU A 186 -3.11 -2.02 -19.97
CA LEU A 186 -4.15 -2.96 -19.56
C LEU A 186 -5.31 -2.98 -20.56
N SER A 187 -5.73 -1.83 -21.09
CA SER A 187 -6.77 -1.78 -22.12
C SER A 187 -6.35 -2.57 -23.37
N GLU A 188 -5.12 -2.36 -23.85
CA GLU A 188 -4.59 -3.12 -25.00
C GLU A 188 -4.41 -4.61 -24.69
N ALA A 189 -3.98 -4.96 -23.48
CA ALA A 189 -3.84 -6.34 -23.03
C ALA A 189 -5.17 -7.10 -23.08
N LEU A 190 -6.28 -6.39 -22.86
CA LEU A 190 -7.64 -6.91 -22.96
C LEU A 190 -8.18 -6.93 -24.39
N GLY A 191 -7.39 -6.53 -25.39
CA GLY A 191 -7.82 -6.42 -26.79
C GLY A 191 -8.74 -5.22 -27.06
N LEU A 192 -8.76 -4.23 -26.16
CA LEU A 192 -9.56 -3.02 -26.26
C LEU A 192 -8.73 -1.86 -26.84
N GLY A 193 -9.41 -0.75 -27.15
CA GLY A 193 -8.72 0.48 -27.54
C GLY A 193 -7.81 1.00 -26.41
N PRO A 194 -6.63 1.59 -26.70
CA PRO A 194 -5.68 2.02 -25.67
C PRO A 194 -6.22 3.03 -24.66
N SER A 195 -7.32 3.73 -24.96
CA SER A 195 -7.97 4.69 -24.05
C SER A 195 -9.17 4.11 -23.32
N TYR A 196 -9.55 2.84 -23.56
CA TYR A 196 -10.85 2.32 -23.12
C TYR A 196 -11.09 2.50 -21.61
N LEU A 197 -10.16 2.05 -20.76
CA LEU A 197 -10.31 2.16 -19.30
C LEU A 197 -10.32 3.61 -18.81
N THR A 198 -9.62 4.52 -19.51
CA THR A 198 -9.66 5.95 -19.19
C THR A 198 -10.96 6.61 -19.67
N ASP A 199 -11.51 6.16 -20.81
CA ASP A 199 -12.75 6.69 -21.38
C ASP A 199 -13.98 6.31 -20.55
N ILE A 200 -13.94 5.18 -19.84
CA ILE A 200 -14.95 4.78 -18.84
C ILE A 200 -14.60 5.24 -17.42
N GLU A 201 -13.68 6.21 -17.30
CA GLU A 201 -13.37 6.92 -16.06
C GLU A 201 -12.74 6.05 -14.93
N CYS A 202 -12.13 4.89 -15.25
CA CYS A 202 -11.44 4.06 -14.24
C CYS A 202 -10.25 4.77 -13.57
N ASN A 203 -9.71 5.81 -14.20
CA ASN A 203 -8.54 6.55 -13.76
C ASN A 203 -8.87 7.88 -13.05
N GLN A 204 -10.11 8.15 -12.64
CA GLN A 204 -10.45 9.45 -12.03
C GLN A 204 -9.96 9.59 -10.58
N GLY A 205 -10.04 8.51 -9.79
CA GLY A 205 -9.58 8.51 -8.39
C GLY A 205 -8.04 8.49 -8.26
N GLN A 206 -7.54 9.08 -7.18
CA GLN A 206 -6.17 8.86 -6.71
C GLN A 206 -6.15 9.00 -5.19
N ILE A 207 -5.78 7.93 -4.50
CA ILE A 207 -5.67 7.91 -3.04
C ILE A 207 -4.27 7.41 -2.70
N PHE A 208 -3.60 8.14 -1.82
CA PHE A 208 -2.34 7.72 -1.22
C PHE A 208 -2.59 7.20 0.18
N VAL A 209 -2.09 5.98 0.41
CA VAL A 209 -2.08 5.32 1.69
C VAL A 209 -0.62 5.21 2.13
N CYS A 210 -0.14 6.24 2.81
CA CYS A 210 1.25 6.37 3.25
C CYS A 210 1.45 5.58 4.54
N GLN A 211 1.71 4.29 4.38
CA GLN A 211 1.91 3.33 5.46
C GLN A 211 3.24 3.54 6.17
N TYR A 212 3.24 3.37 7.49
CA TYR A 212 4.44 3.35 8.31
C TYR A 212 4.39 2.16 9.26
N TYR A 213 5.46 1.37 9.27
CA TYR A 213 5.59 0.14 10.04
C TYR A 213 6.74 0.31 11.06
N PRO A 214 6.47 0.81 12.28
CA PRO A 214 7.49 0.93 13.31
C PRO A 214 8.11 -0.45 13.67
N PRO A 215 9.34 -0.49 14.19
CA PRO A 215 9.92 -1.73 14.73
C PRO A 215 8.95 -2.41 15.72
N CYS A 216 8.73 -3.70 15.53
CA CYS A 216 7.85 -4.50 16.36
C CYS A 216 8.68 -5.32 17.38
N PRO A 217 8.34 -5.35 18.68
CA PRO A 217 9.06 -6.14 19.67
C PRO A 217 8.86 -7.65 19.51
N GLU A 218 7.73 -8.08 18.94
CA GLU A 218 7.37 -9.49 18.75
C GLU A 218 6.83 -9.72 17.32
N PRO A 219 7.68 -9.62 16.28
CA PRO A 219 7.25 -9.63 14.88
C PRO A 219 6.62 -10.96 14.44
N GLU A 220 6.94 -12.08 15.09
CA GLU A 220 6.45 -13.42 14.75
C GLU A 220 4.95 -13.61 15.05
N VAL A 221 4.38 -12.71 15.86
CA VAL A 221 2.97 -12.75 16.26
C VAL A 221 2.22 -11.47 15.92
N ALA A 222 2.87 -10.51 15.27
CA ALA A 222 2.26 -9.29 14.74
C ALA A 222 2.08 -9.39 13.23
N ILE A 223 1.32 -8.46 12.65
CA ILE A 223 1.25 -8.31 11.20
C ILE A 223 1.17 -6.82 10.83
N GLY A 224 1.94 -6.42 9.81
CA GLY A 224 1.93 -5.03 9.32
C GLY A 224 0.63 -4.69 8.60
N THR A 225 0.12 -5.60 7.75
CA THR A 225 -1.16 -5.46 7.07
C THR A 225 -1.83 -6.84 6.98
N SER A 226 -3.08 -6.97 7.42
CA SER A 226 -3.85 -8.21 7.27
C SER A 226 -3.96 -8.65 5.80
N GLN A 227 -4.13 -9.95 5.55
CA GLN A 227 -4.49 -10.47 4.23
C GLN A 227 -5.74 -9.76 3.69
N HIS A 228 -5.66 -9.26 2.47
CA HIS A 228 -6.75 -8.58 1.76
C HIS A 228 -6.50 -8.64 0.24
N SER A 229 -7.54 -8.31 -0.53
CA SER A 229 -7.45 -7.84 -1.90
C SER A 229 -7.71 -6.33 -1.93
N ASP A 230 -7.18 -5.65 -2.95
CA ASP A 230 -7.40 -4.22 -3.11
C ASP A 230 -8.75 -3.96 -3.80
N PRO A 231 -9.64 -3.13 -3.22
CA PRO A 231 -10.97 -2.92 -3.76
C PRO A 231 -10.99 -1.99 -4.99
N GLY A 232 -9.85 -1.44 -5.40
CA GLY A 232 -9.74 -0.48 -6.51
C GLY A 232 -9.63 -1.13 -7.88
N PHE A 233 -9.20 -0.35 -8.87
CA PHE A 233 -8.83 -0.88 -10.20
C PHE A 233 -7.37 -1.30 -10.26
N LEU A 234 -6.48 -0.46 -9.73
CA LEU A 234 -5.04 -0.60 -9.86
C LEU A 234 -4.37 0.05 -8.65
N THR A 235 -3.42 -0.66 -8.05
CA THR A 235 -2.53 -0.11 -7.03
C THR A 235 -1.12 0.02 -7.62
N ILE A 236 -0.46 1.15 -7.34
CA ILE A 236 0.95 1.41 -7.67
C ILE A 236 1.67 1.67 -6.35
N LEU A 237 2.45 0.68 -5.91
CA LEU A 237 3.13 0.66 -4.63
C LEU A 237 4.60 1.03 -4.80
N LEU A 238 5.01 2.07 -4.07
CA LEU A 238 6.41 2.38 -3.79
C LEU A 238 6.78 1.78 -2.44
N GLN A 239 7.88 1.06 -2.38
CA GLN A 239 8.41 0.46 -1.16
C GLN A 239 9.84 0.92 -0.89
N ASP A 240 10.24 0.84 0.38
CA ASP A 240 11.61 1.08 0.79
C ASP A 240 12.49 -0.17 0.52
N CYS A 241 13.74 -0.14 0.96
CA CYS A 241 14.66 -1.28 0.82
C CYS A 241 14.48 -2.37 1.89
N THR A 242 13.59 -2.18 2.87
CA THR A 242 13.31 -3.16 3.93
C THR A 242 12.45 -4.30 3.37
N GLY A 243 11.52 -3.98 2.47
CA GLY A 243 10.57 -4.94 1.89
C GLY A 243 9.48 -5.33 2.89
N GLY A 244 9.07 -6.61 2.85
CA GLY A 244 8.03 -7.15 3.73
C GLY A 244 6.66 -7.34 3.07
N LEU A 245 6.52 -7.01 1.77
CA LEU A 245 5.36 -7.41 1.01
C LEU A 245 5.39 -8.91 0.73
N GLN A 246 4.28 -9.58 1.03
CA GLN A 246 4.02 -10.96 0.63
C GLN A 246 2.76 -11.01 -0.22
N ILE A 247 2.78 -11.83 -1.25
CA ILE A 247 1.60 -12.12 -2.08
C ILE A 247 1.19 -13.57 -1.91
N HIS A 248 -0.10 -13.86 -2.06
CA HIS A 248 -0.61 -15.23 -2.03
C HIS A 248 -0.84 -15.74 -3.45
N HIS A 249 -0.02 -16.70 -3.88
CA HIS A 249 -0.04 -17.26 -5.22
C HIS A 249 0.09 -18.79 -5.14
N ASP A 250 -0.76 -19.53 -5.88
CA ASP A 250 -0.82 -21.00 -5.89
C ASP A 250 -0.86 -21.66 -4.49
N GLY A 251 -1.62 -21.06 -3.57
CA GLY A 251 -1.81 -21.58 -2.22
C GLY A 251 -0.63 -21.33 -1.27
N GLN A 252 0.33 -20.49 -1.66
CA GLN A 252 1.52 -20.17 -0.88
C GLN A 252 1.71 -18.66 -0.76
N TRP A 253 2.27 -18.23 0.36
CA TRP A 253 2.75 -16.86 0.52
C TRP A 253 4.17 -16.74 -0.01
N ILE A 254 4.39 -15.74 -0.87
CA ILE A 254 5.64 -15.50 -1.59
C ILE A 254 6.12 -14.09 -1.25
N ASP A 255 7.38 -13.99 -0.81
CA ASP A 255 8.02 -12.69 -0.58
C ASP A 255 8.27 -11.98 -1.91
N VAL A 256 7.99 -10.68 -1.94
CA VAL A 256 8.30 -9.82 -3.08
C VAL A 256 9.50 -8.94 -2.73
N PRO A 257 10.72 -9.29 -3.19
CA PRO A 257 11.91 -8.51 -2.87
C PRO A 257 11.86 -7.14 -3.58
N PRO A 258 12.28 -6.05 -2.91
CA PRO A 258 12.38 -4.74 -3.53
C PRO A 258 13.34 -4.73 -4.72
N VAL A 259 12.88 -4.26 -5.88
CA VAL A 259 13.74 -3.95 -7.03
C VAL A 259 14.06 -2.45 -7.02
N PRO A 260 15.36 -2.06 -7.03
CA PRO A 260 15.75 -0.65 -7.05
C PRO A 260 15.11 0.12 -8.21
N GLY A 261 14.45 1.23 -7.90
CA GLY A 261 13.81 2.09 -8.88
C GLY A 261 12.62 1.44 -9.59
N ALA A 262 11.96 0.47 -8.97
CA ALA A 262 10.73 -0.13 -9.47
C ALA A 262 9.51 0.29 -8.63
N PHE A 263 8.34 0.30 -9.27
CA PHE A 263 7.06 0.20 -8.57
C PHE A 263 6.53 -1.22 -8.66
N ILE A 264 5.83 -1.66 -7.61
CA ILE A 264 4.97 -2.82 -7.70
C ILE A 264 3.59 -2.35 -8.16
N VAL A 265 3.00 -3.08 -9.09
CA VAL A 265 1.64 -2.84 -9.57
C VAL A 265 0.82 -4.09 -9.32
N ASN A 266 -0.39 -3.93 -8.79
CA ASN A 266 -1.34 -5.03 -8.65
C ASN A 266 -2.74 -4.66 -9.11
N ILE A 267 -3.44 -5.68 -9.60
CA ILE A 267 -4.80 -5.60 -10.10
C ILE A 267 -5.76 -5.62 -8.92
N GLY A 268 -6.73 -4.69 -8.91
CA GLY A 268 -7.76 -4.62 -7.88
C GLY A 268 -9.08 -5.27 -8.31
N ASP A 269 -9.96 -5.46 -7.34
CA ASP A 269 -11.23 -6.19 -7.46
C ASP A 269 -12.18 -5.57 -8.50
N LEU A 270 -12.18 -4.24 -8.66
CA LEU A 270 -13.02 -3.57 -9.67
C LEU A 270 -12.54 -3.88 -11.08
N LEU A 271 -11.23 -3.87 -11.32
CA LEU A 271 -10.70 -4.21 -12.64
C LEU A 271 -10.94 -5.68 -12.94
N GLN A 272 -10.74 -6.57 -11.97
CA GLN A 272 -11.06 -7.99 -12.13
C GLN A 272 -12.55 -8.21 -12.44
N SER A 273 -13.44 -7.48 -11.78
CA SER A 273 -14.89 -7.59 -12.02
C SER A 273 -15.28 -7.14 -13.42
N CYS A 274 -14.60 -6.14 -14.00
CA CYS A 274 -14.80 -5.76 -15.40
C CYS A 274 -14.47 -6.89 -16.39
N LEU A 275 -13.62 -7.86 -16.02
CA LEU A 275 -13.20 -8.98 -16.87
C LEU A 275 -14.14 -10.19 -16.82
N VAL A 276 -14.99 -10.30 -15.80
CA VAL A 276 -15.90 -11.44 -15.62
C VAL A 276 -17.23 -11.22 -16.35
N VAL A 277 -17.51 -9.99 -16.79
CA VAL A 277 -18.76 -9.60 -17.46
C VAL A 277 -18.65 -9.62 -19.00
N SER A 278 -17.44 -9.83 -19.54
CA SER A 278 -17.16 -9.99 -20.99
C SER A 278 -17.00 -11.46 -21.37
#